data_AF-A0A972CEW2-F1
#
_entry.id   AF-A0A972CEW2-F1
#
_cell.length_a   1.000
_cell.length_b   1.000
_cell.length_c   1.000
_cell.angle_alpha   90.00
_cell.angle_beta   90.00
_cell.angle_gamma   90.00
#
_symmetry.space_group_name_H-M   'P 1'
#
loop_
_entity.id
_entity.type
_entity.pdbx_description
1 polymer ?
#
loop_
_entity_poly.entity_id
_entity_poly.type
_entity_poly.pdbx_seq_one_letter_code
_entity_poly.pdbx_strand_id
1 'polypeptide(L)'
;VISMETDKDHIHLLLGYYATDRICDIVKAIKQETTHYLWGKHKSILAKHYWEKKIFWSSGYFACSIGEVSAETIERYIESQG
;
A
#
# COMPACT_ATOMS: atom_id res chain seq x y z
N VAL A 1 7.83 -4.46 -2.35
CA VAL A 1 7.46 -4.41 -0.92
C VAL A 1 8.71 -4.65 -0.12
N ILE A 2 9.08 -3.74 0.79
CA ILE A 2 10.27 -3.86 1.65
C ILE A 2 9.90 -4.63 2.92
N SER A 3 8.78 -4.27 3.55
CA SER A 3 8.21 -4.97 4.70
C SER A 3 6.69 -4.91 4.68
N MET A 4 6.05 -5.86 5.36
CA MET A 4 4.61 -5.95 5.50
C MET A 4 4.28 -6.48 6.89
N GLU A 5 3.35 -5.81 7.55
CA GLU A 5 2.75 -6.26 8.81
C GLU A 5 1.23 -6.30 8.65
N THR A 6 0.58 -7.25 9.30
CA THR A 6 -0.87 -7.43 9.22
C THR A 6 -1.46 -7.52 10.61
N ASP A 7 -2.58 -6.85 10.82
CA ASP A 7 -3.41 -7.01 12.01
C ASP A 7 -4.77 -7.59 11.63
N LYS A 8 -5.68 -7.72 12.59
CA LYS A 8 -7.01 -8.32 12.42
C LYS A 8 -7.86 -7.58 11.38
N ASP A 9 -7.71 -6.27 11.26
CA ASP A 9 -8.58 -5.40 10.44
C ASP A 9 -7.84 -4.47 9.47
N HIS A 10 -6.50 -4.46 9.47
CA HIS A 10 -5.70 -3.61 8.59
C HIS A 10 -4.34 -4.23 8.26
N ILE A 11 -3.66 -3.65 7.25
CA ILE A 11 -2.31 -4.01 6.85
C ILE A 11 -1.43 -2.76 6.79
N HIS A 12 -0.16 -2.90 7.16
CA HIS A 12 0.88 -1.89 6.98
C HIS A 12 1.87 -2.38 5.93
N LEU A 13 2.18 -1.51 4.97
CA LEU A 13 3.12 -1.83 3.89
C LEU A 13 4.24 -0.79 3.87
N LEU A 14 5.48 -1.24 4.06
CA LEU A 14 6.63 -0.43 3.73
C LEU A 14 7.01 -0.68 2.27
N LEU A 15 6.90 0.37 1.45
CA LEU A 15 7.09 0.31 0.01
C LEU A 15 8.27 1.19 -0.42
N GLY A 16 9.17 0.62 -1.22
CA GLY A 16 9.99 1.39 -2.15
C GLY A 16 9.27 1.45 -3.49
N TYR A 17 9.19 2.63 -4.09
CA TYR A 17 8.53 2.88 -5.38
C TYR A 17 9.24 4.05 -6.09
N TYR A 18 9.02 4.20 -7.39
CA TYR A 18 9.65 5.28 -8.16
C TYR A 18 8.96 6.61 -7.87
N ALA A 19 9.73 7.71 -7.85
CA ALA A 19 9.17 9.05 -7.64
C ALA A 19 8.16 9.48 -8.72
N THR A 20 8.17 8.82 -9.88
CA THR A 20 7.21 8.99 -10.97
C THR A 20 5.85 8.32 -10.71
N ASP A 21 5.79 7.39 -9.76
CA ASP A 21 4.57 6.65 -9.46
C ASP A 21 3.67 7.44 -8.51
N ARG A 22 2.37 7.39 -8.76
CA ARG A 22 1.38 8.01 -7.88
C ARG A 22 0.97 7.01 -6.81
N ILE A 23 1.14 7.38 -5.53
CA ILE A 23 0.76 6.54 -4.38
C ILE A 23 -0.70 6.05 -4.49
N CYS A 24 -1.62 6.91 -4.94
CA CYS A 24 -3.03 6.54 -5.09
C CYS A 24 -3.26 5.41 -6.11
N ASP A 25 -2.47 5.35 -7.19
CA ASP A 25 -2.56 4.28 -8.18
C ASP A 25 -2.03 2.97 -7.63
N ILE A 26 -0.90 3.02 -6.89
CA ILE A 26 -0.32 1.85 -6.22
C ILE A 26 -1.33 1.26 -5.23
N VAL A 27 -1.91 2.10 -4.36
CA VAL A 27 -2.92 1.68 -3.38
C VAL A 27 -4.17 1.13 -4.07
N LYS A 28 -4.62 1.78 -5.15
CA LYS A 28 -5.76 1.29 -5.94
C LYS A 28 -5.49 -0.10 -6.50
N ALA A 29 -4.34 -0.31 -7.12
CA ALA A 29 -3.96 -1.60 -7.68
C ALA A 29 -3.92 -2.68 -6.59
N ILE A 30 -3.24 -2.42 -5.47
CA ILE A 30 -3.18 -3.36 -4.33
C ILE A 30 -4.58 -3.74 -3.87
N LYS A 31 -5.44 -2.76 -3.60
CA LYS A 31 -6.79 -3.01 -3.06
C LYS A 31 -7.66 -3.75 -4.07
N GLN A 32 -7.57 -3.42 -5.36
CA GLN A 32 -8.36 -4.08 -6.41
C GLN A 32 -7.93 -5.53 -6.63
N GLU A 33 -6.63 -5.76 -6.83
CA GLU A 33 -6.09 -7.10 -7.07
C GLU A 33 -6.34 -8.02 -5.88
N THR A 34 -6.02 -7.57 -4.67
CA THR A 34 -6.25 -8.39 -3.47
C THR A 34 -7.73 -8.68 -3.25
N THR A 35 -8.64 -7.71 -3.49
CA THR A 35 -10.09 -7.96 -3.43
C THR A 35 -10.48 -9.04 -4.44
N HIS A 36 -10.00 -8.95 -5.68
CA HIS A 36 -10.29 -9.96 -6.71
C HIS A 36 -9.86 -11.36 -6.27
N TYR A 37 -8.61 -11.53 -5.83
CA TYR A 37 -8.07 -12.84 -5.41
C TYR A 37 -8.76 -13.37 -4.14
N LEU A 38 -9.02 -12.51 -3.15
CA LEU A 38 -9.70 -12.91 -1.92
C LEU A 38 -11.13 -13.40 -2.19
N TRP A 39 -11.88 -12.71 -3.04
CA TRP A 39 -13.21 -13.15 -3.44
C TRP A 39 -13.19 -14.40 -4.32
N GLY A 40 -12.14 -14.62 -5.11
CA GLY A 40 -11.95 -15.87 -5.85
C GLY A 40 -11.68 -17.07 -4.93
N LYS A 41 -10.84 -16.88 -3.91
CA LYS A 41 -10.36 -17.97 -3.04
C LYS A 41 -11.23 -18.24 -1.81
N HIS A 42 -11.86 -17.21 -1.25
CA HIS A 42 -12.53 -17.26 0.06
C HIS A 42 -14.01 -16.85 0.01
N LYS A 43 -14.65 -16.95 -1.17
CA LYS A 43 -16.06 -16.56 -1.39
C LYS A 43 -17.03 -17.08 -0.33
N SER A 44 -16.89 -18.35 0.08
CA SER A 44 -17.81 -19.01 1.02
C SER A 44 -17.79 -18.39 2.43
N ILE A 45 -16.67 -17.79 2.82
CA ILE A 45 -16.52 -17.10 4.11
C ILE A 45 -16.94 -15.63 3.93
N LEU A 46 -16.40 -14.96 2.90
CA LEU A 46 -16.66 -13.54 2.68
C LEU A 46 -18.13 -13.22 2.43
N ALA A 47 -18.85 -14.06 1.67
CA ALA A 47 -20.28 -13.86 1.41
C ALA A 47 -21.16 -13.90 2.67
N LYS A 48 -20.67 -14.48 3.79
CA LYS A 48 -21.39 -14.49 5.07
C LYS A 48 -21.25 -13.17 5.83
N HIS A 49 -20.19 -12.42 5.56
CA HIS A 49 -19.85 -11.19 6.30
C HIS A 49 -20.10 -9.92 5.48
N TYR A 50 -19.97 -10.01 4.15
CA TYR A 50 -20.17 -8.91 3.22
C TYR A 50 -21.42 -9.18 2.38
N TRP A 51 -22.49 -8.38 2.57
CA TRP A 51 -23.78 -8.50 1.86
C TRP A 51 -23.63 -8.37 0.34
N GLU A 52 -23.31 -9.49 -0.34
CA GLU A 52 -23.09 -9.72 -1.79
C GLU A 52 -22.22 -8.72 -2.57
N LYS A 53 -21.83 -7.59 -1.97
CA LYS A 53 -20.90 -6.62 -2.52
C LYS A 53 -19.50 -7.22 -2.44
N LYS A 54 -18.85 -7.34 -3.60
CA LYS A 54 -17.44 -7.77 -3.71
C LYS A 54 -16.46 -6.68 -3.24
N ILE A 55 -16.61 -6.27 -2.00
CA ILE A 55 -15.78 -5.28 -1.31
C ILE A 55 -15.00 -6.03 -0.24
N PHE A 56 -13.77 -5.60 0.03
CA PHE A 56 -12.97 -6.13 1.12
C PHE A 56 -12.36 -5.00 1.94
N TRP A 57 -11.79 -4.00 1.27
CA TRP A 57 -11.17 -2.84 1.91
C TRP A 57 -12.15 -1.69 2.15
N SER A 58 -11.87 -0.87 3.16
CA SER A 58 -12.48 0.46 3.32
C SER A 58 -12.16 1.36 2.13
N SER A 59 -12.88 2.47 1.93
CA SER A 59 -12.59 3.42 0.84
C SER A 59 -11.26 4.15 1.04
N GLY A 60 -10.93 4.48 2.29
CA GLY A 60 -9.73 5.23 2.66
C GLY A 60 -8.42 4.42 2.61
N TYR A 61 -7.31 5.14 2.77
CA TYR A 61 -5.98 4.60 3.05
C TYR A 61 -5.15 5.69 3.76
N PHE A 62 -4.10 5.27 4.47
CA PHE A 62 -3.11 6.16 5.05
C PHE A 62 -1.77 5.98 4.31
N ALA A 63 -1.05 7.08 4.07
CA ALA A 63 0.28 7.05 3.48
C ALA A 63 1.14 8.16 4.09
N CYS A 64 2.37 7.83 4.45
CA CYS A 64 3.38 8.78 4.88
C CYS A 64 4.75 8.35 4.31
N SER A 65 5.62 9.32 4.07
CA SER A 65 7.03 9.04 3.80
C SER A 65 7.72 8.68 5.11
N ILE A 66 8.68 7.76 5.03
CA ILE A 66 9.64 7.50 6.10
C ILE A 66 11.04 7.86 5.60
N GLY A 67 11.87 8.43 6.46
CA GLY A 67 13.26 8.72 6.13
C GLY A 67 13.94 9.49 7.25
N GLU A 68 15.15 9.07 7.59
CA GLU A 68 16.13 9.92 8.26
C GLU A 68 16.96 10.58 7.16
N VAL A 69 16.79 11.88 6.96
CA VAL A 69 17.62 12.64 6.03
C VAL A 69 18.70 13.33 6.85
N SER A 70 19.95 12.88 6.73
CA SER A 70 21.09 13.58 7.31
C SER A 70 21.49 14.79 6.46
N ALA A 71 22.07 15.83 7.08
CA ALA A 71 22.60 16.98 6.35
C ALA A 71 23.61 16.56 5.25
N GLU A 72 24.45 15.58 5.56
CA GLU A 72 25.41 14.96 4.63
C GLU A 72 24.72 14.34 3.39
N THR A 73 23.52 13.77 3.56
CA THR A 73 22.75 13.21 2.44
C THR A 73 22.22 14.31 1.53
N ILE A 74 21.83 15.45 2.09
CA ILE A 74 21.39 16.63 1.33
C ILE A 74 22.57 17.26 0.59
N GLU A 75 23.71 17.44 1.26
CA GLU A 75 24.91 18.02 0.66
C GLU A 75 25.39 17.20 -0.54
N ARG A 76 25.55 15.88 -0.38
CA ARG A 76 25.90 14.99 -1.51
C ARG A 76 24.90 15.05 -2.66
N TYR A 77 23.60 15.12 -2.34
CA TYR A 77 22.57 15.24 -3.37
C TYR A 77 22.77 16.54 -4.16
N ILE A 78 22.97 17.67 -3.50
CA ILE A 78 23.21 18.97 -4.16
C ILE A 78 24.48 18.93 -5.03
N GLU A 79 25.58 18.40 -4.50
CA GLU A 79 26.85 18.27 -5.24
C GLU A 79 26.72 17.38 -6.48
N SER A 80 25.91 16.30 -6.40
CA SER A 80 25.70 15.37 -7.51
C SER A 80 24.78 15.87 -8.63
N GLN A 81 24.10 16.99 -8.41
CA GLN A 81 23.17 17.61 -9.37
C GLN A 81 23.79 18.80 -10.11
N GLY A 82 25.03 19.19 -9.76
CA GLY A 82 25.82 20.23 -10.43
C GLY A 82 26.60 19.73 -11.63
#